data_AF-A0A7S0EKT1-F1
#
_entry.id   AF-A0A7S0EKT1-F1
#
_cell.length_a   1.000
_cell.length_b   1.000
_cell.length_c   1.000
_cell.angle_alpha   90.00
_cell.angle_beta   90.00
_cell.angle_gamma   90.00
#
_symmetry.space_group_name_H-M   'P 1'
#
loop_
_entity.id
_entity.type
_entity.pdbx_description
1 polymer ?
#
loop_
_entity_poly.entity_id
_entity_poly.type
_entity_poly.pdbx_seq_one_letter_code
_entity_poly.pdbx_strand_id
1 'polypeptide(L)'
;QQHMQYAQQQQQYQHLQQQLQHLQLQQQPPLPSAPPPHQPPPPPHPPPPHAQQPSLGMPPPPGHFPPQQAPPGMEGFGGGPAGFPGRGPPPPQQFAGGPGGPGDSSLGGPMPADGEGLAEMAKDPKGSRQLQLELPRWSAAQLKHASEELEPHLFELSKHTFGNYAVSKLATLPPTHPALTRALRGNVVELLQHPQGSRVVQAAMSALPASETLALVHEIDGHILECSLDTHGSFGVCVSFRHTHAPFILQQLARHISALSTQQHGCRVVQSVLQAAAASGMDLHAPVQAFIDGELLYLAAHPYGNYGVQVALRHCSQSQRDQMLGRLLPRCLALSASKHGSNVAELLLVLASAQQIEGVRSSVFGGTPNARQTLRQLLESPFGNYVLQTLLRRLSAEGRADAIELVRQETTATNFGRSILARLSPNIERRGNPQR
;
A
#
# COMPACT_ATOMS: atom_id res chain seq x y z
N GLN A 1 -5.95 33.75 -9.38
CA GLN A 1 -7.11 32.91 -9.79
C GLN A 1 -6.83 31.41 -9.64
N GLN A 2 -5.73 30.85 -10.16
CA GLN A 2 -5.39 29.42 -9.99
C GLN A 2 -5.28 28.95 -8.52
N HIS A 3 -4.71 29.79 -7.63
CA HIS A 3 -4.65 29.47 -6.19
C HIS A 3 -6.02 29.39 -5.50
N MET A 4 -6.99 30.22 -5.91
CA MET A 4 -8.36 30.14 -5.37
C MET A 4 -9.07 28.89 -5.87
N GLN A 5 -8.87 28.52 -7.13
CA GLN A 5 -9.44 27.32 -7.73
C GLN A 5 -8.90 26.05 -7.05
N TYR A 6 -7.61 26.04 -6.71
CA TYR A 6 -6.97 24.96 -5.95
C TYR A 6 -7.49 24.87 -4.50
N ALA A 7 -7.69 26.00 -3.83
CA ALA A 7 -8.25 26.04 -2.48
C ALA A 7 -9.70 25.54 -2.44
N GLN A 8 -10.51 25.90 -3.44
CA GLN A 8 -11.89 25.42 -3.58
C GLN A 8 -11.95 23.90 -3.82
N GLN A 9 -11.03 23.38 -4.63
CA GLN A 9 -10.92 21.94 -4.89
C GLN A 9 -10.49 21.15 -3.65
N GLN A 10 -9.57 21.70 -2.84
CA GLN A 10 -9.15 21.12 -1.55
C GLN A 10 -10.30 21.07 -0.54
N GLN A 11 -11.12 22.13 -0.46
CA GLN A 11 -12.30 22.16 0.42
C GLN A 11 -13.38 21.16 -0.01
N GLN A 12 -13.66 21.05 -1.31
CA GLN A 12 -14.58 20.01 -1.82
C GLN A 12 -14.07 18.60 -1.50
N TYR A 13 -12.75 18.37 -1.60
CA TYR A 13 -12.16 17.07 -1.31
C TYR A 13 -12.25 16.70 0.17
N GLN A 14 -12.05 17.66 1.09
CA GLN A 14 -12.23 17.46 2.53
C GLN A 14 -13.69 17.18 2.89
N HIS A 15 -14.63 17.89 2.27
CA HIS A 15 -16.06 17.67 2.51
C HIS A 15 -16.51 16.27 2.07
N LEU A 16 -16.00 15.81 0.91
CA LEU A 16 -16.28 14.46 0.41
C LEU A 16 -15.68 13.36 1.31
N GLN A 17 -14.49 13.58 1.88
CA GLN A 17 -13.90 12.64 2.84
C GLN A 17 -14.70 12.54 4.13
N GLN A 18 -15.23 13.66 4.64
CA GLN A 18 -16.08 13.65 5.83
C GLN A 18 -17.40 12.91 5.56
N GLN A 19 -18.02 13.10 4.39
CA GLN A 19 -19.22 12.35 4.02
C GLN A 19 -18.96 10.85 3.90
N LEU A 20 -17.83 10.43 3.30
CA LEU A 20 -17.47 9.02 3.19
C LEU A 20 -17.20 8.38 4.56
N GLN A 21 -16.59 9.12 5.48
CA GLN A 21 -16.36 8.65 6.84
C GLN A 21 -17.67 8.52 7.63
N HIS A 22 -18.61 9.44 7.43
CA HIS A 22 -19.94 9.38 8.02
C HIS A 22 -20.77 8.21 7.46
N LEU A 23 -20.65 7.92 6.16
CA LEU A 23 -21.30 6.78 5.52
C LEU A 23 -20.73 5.43 6.01
N GLN A 24 -19.42 5.37 6.28
CA GLN A 24 -18.77 4.18 6.85
C GLN A 24 -19.18 3.91 8.30
N LEU A 25 -19.41 4.96 9.09
CA LEU A 25 -19.92 4.82 10.46
C LEU A 25 -21.39 4.38 10.50
N GLN A 26 -22.18 4.73 9.48
CA GLN A 26 -23.59 4.30 9.37
C GLN A 26 -23.76 2.87 8.83
N GLN A 27 -22.72 2.25 8.26
CA GLN A 27 -22.74 0.87 7.77
C GLN A 27 -22.12 -0.14 8.74
N GLN A 28 -21.78 0.26 9.97
CA GLN A 28 -21.38 -0.71 10.98
C GLN A 28 -22.62 -1.43 11.53
N PRO A 29 -22.64 -2.78 11.56
CA PRO A 29 -23.69 -3.50 12.25
C PRO A 29 -23.63 -3.16 13.76
N PRO A 30 -24.78 -3.07 14.45
CA PRO A 30 -24.79 -2.78 15.87
C PRO A 30 -24.05 -3.86 16.66
N LEU A 31 -23.29 -3.43 17.67
CA LEU A 31 -22.59 -4.31 18.60
C LEU A 31 -23.58 -5.28 19.27
N PRO A 32 -23.24 -6.58 19.43
CA PRO A 32 -24.09 -7.51 20.15
C PRO A 32 -24.22 -7.06 21.62
N SER A 33 -25.47 -7.05 22.10
CA SER A 33 -25.84 -6.72 23.46
C SER A 33 -25.18 -7.71 24.45
N ALA A 34 -24.71 -7.20 25.59
CA ALA A 34 -24.18 -8.02 26.68
C ALA A 34 -25.23 -9.06 27.15
N PRO A 35 -24.82 -10.30 27.48
CA PRO A 35 -25.73 -11.31 27.97
C PRO A 35 -26.22 -11.00 29.40
N PRO A 36 -27.44 -11.42 29.78
CA PRO A 36 -27.96 -11.20 31.14
C PRO A 36 -27.28 -12.14 32.17
N PRO A 37 -27.33 -11.81 33.48
CA PRO A 37 -26.69 -12.61 34.52
C PRO A 37 -27.39 -13.97 34.70
N HIS A 38 -26.59 -15.04 34.72
CA HIS A 38 -27.03 -16.42 34.89
C HIS A 38 -27.58 -16.70 36.30
N GLN A 39 -28.69 -17.46 36.37
CA GLN A 39 -29.18 -18.14 37.58
C GLN A 39 -28.26 -19.30 37.99
N PRO A 40 -28.19 -19.67 39.29
CA PRO A 40 -27.35 -20.79 39.75
C PRO A 40 -27.94 -22.16 39.35
N PRO A 41 -27.11 -23.20 39.18
CA PRO A 41 -27.56 -24.53 38.74
C PRO A 41 -28.17 -25.36 39.88
N PRO A 42 -29.04 -26.35 39.59
CA PRO A 42 -29.57 -27.30 40.57
C PRO A 42 -28.55 -28.41 40.92
N PRO A 43 -28.72 -29.12 42.06
CA PRO A 43 -27.76 -30.12 42.54
C PRO A 43 -27.81 -31.44 41.73
N PRO A 44 -26.76 -32.29 41.78
CA PRO A 44 -26.65 -33.48 40.94
C PRO A 44 -27.40 -34.70 41.51
N HIS A 45 -27.92 -35.54 40.62
CA HIS A 45 -28.45 -36.88 40.91
C HIS A 45 -27.36 -37.98 40.86
N PRO A 46 -27.53 -39.13 41.55
CA PRO A 46 -26.48 -40.14 41.71
C PRO A 46 -26.36 -41.09 40.49
N PRO A 47 -25.23 -41.81 40.33
CA PRO A 47 -24.97 -42.63 39.14
C PRO A 47 -25.53 -44.07 39.28
N PRO A 48 -25.90 -44.73 38.16
CA PRO A 48 -26.14 -46.17 38.12
C PRO A 48 -24.87 -46.97 37.69
N PRO A 49 -24.84 -48.30 37.90
CA PRO A 49 -23.62 -49.08 38.01
C PRO A 49 -23.05 -49.63 36.69
N HIS A 50 -21.77 -49.99 36.76
CA HIS A 50 -20.91 -50.57 35.72
C HIS A 50 -21.44 -51.82 35.02
N ALA A 51 -21.23 -51.93 33.70
CA ALA A 51 -20.86 -53.18 33.03
C ALA A 51 -20.19 -52.97 31.65
N GLN A 52 -18.94 -53.43 31.57
CA GLN A 52 -18.25 -54.11 30.44
C GLN A 52 -17.86 -53.33 29.15
N GLN A 53 -16.55 -53.23 28.91
CA GLN A 53 -15.93 -53.10 27.58
C GLN A 53 -15.82 -54.49 26.90
N PRO A 54 -15.60 -54.59 25.56
CA PRO A 54 -14.21 -54.68 25.08
C PRO A 54 -13.87 -54.01 23.71
N SER A 55 -12.73 -53.31 23.71
CA SER A 55 -11.60 -53.23 22.75
C SER A 55 -11.71 -53.06 21.21
N LEU A 56 -10.97 -52.03 20.76
CA LEU A 56 -10.02 -51.90 19.62
C LEU A 56 -10.48 -51.45 18.21
N GLY A 57 -9.90 -50.33 17.76
CA GLY A 57 -9.76 -49.94 16.35
C GLY A 57 -9.45 -48.45 16.14
N MET A 58 -8.20 -48.10 15.79
CA MET A 58 -7.83 -46.85 15.09
C MET A 58 -8.02 -47.09 13.58
N PRO A 59 -8.52 -46.13 12.75
CA PRO A 59 -7.74 -44.96 12.21
C PRO A 59 -8.68 -43.77 11.78
N PRO A 60 -8.39 -42.88 10.77
CA PRO A 60 -7.26 -42.00 10.39
C PRO A 60 -7.66 -40.46 10.46
N PRO A 61 -6.88 -39.47 9.96
CA PRO A 61 -7.16 -38.03 10.20
C PRO A 61 -8.09 -37.40 9.15
N PRO A 62 -8.84 -36.32 9.45
CA PRO A 62 -9.65 -35.63 8.45
C PRO A 62 -8.88 -34.51 7.74
N GLY A 63 -8.95 -34.54 6.42
CA GLY A 63 -8.44 -33.51 5.52
C GLY A 63 -9.46 -32.42 5.15
N HIS A 64 -8.93 -31.48 4.36
CA HIS A 64 -9.55 -30.55 3.40
C HIS A 64 -10.92 -29.91 3.72
N PHE A 65 -10.88 -28.60 3.98
CA PHE A 65 -12.02 -27.69 3.87
C PHE A 65 -12.16 -27.14 2.42
N PRO A 66 -13.38 -27.05 1.86
CA PRO A 66 -13.63 -26.45 0.55
C PRO A 66 -13.67 -24.91 0.62
N PRO A 67 -13.40 -24.18 -0.49
CA PRO A 67 -13.48 -22.73 -0.52
C PRO A 67 -14.95 -22.25 -0.55
N GLN A 68 -15.27 -21.30 0.33
CA GLN A 68 -16.55 -20.60 0.36
C GLN A 68 -16.73 -19.71 -0.88
N GLN A 69 -17.92 -19.79 -1.48
CA GLN A 69 -18.38 -18.95 -2.59
C GLN A 69 -18.73 -17.54 -2.08
N ALA A 70 -18.34 -16.52 -2.84
CA ALA A 70 -18.75 -15.13 -2.63
C ALA A 70 -20.09 -14.84 -3.34
N PRO A 71 -20.95 -13.94 -2.80
CA PRO A 71 -22.26 -13.64 -3.37
C PRO A 71 -22.16 -12.71 -4.61
N PRO A 72 -23.21 -12.62 -5.45
CA PRO A 72 -23.16 -11.89 -6.71
C PRO A 72 -23.67 -10.44 -6.61
N GLY A 73 -23.11 -9.56 -7.46
CA GLY A 73 -23.81 -8.40 -8.02
C GLY A 73 -23.32 -7.02 -7.57
N MET A 74 -22.52 -6.36 -8.41
CA MET A 74 -22.80 -4.97 -8.83
C MET A 74 -22.01 -4.62 -10.10
N GLU A 75 -22.72 -3.98 -11.02
CA GLU A 75 -22.35 -3.70 -12.39
C GLU A 75 -21.35 -2.53 -12.53
N GLY A 76 -20.50 -2.65 -13.55
CA GLY A 76 -19.97 -1.60 -14.44
C GLY A 76 -19.56 -0.24 -13.89
N PHE A 77 -18.27 0.09 -13.99
CA PHE A 77 -17.81 1.27 -14.73
C PHE A 77 -16.35 1.07 -15.16
N GLY A 78 -16.10 1.22 -16.45
CA GLY A 78 -14.76 1.16 -17.04
C GLY A 78 -13.97 2.45 -16.81
N GLY A 79 -12.64 2.31 -16.79
CA GLY A 79 -11.70 3.41 -16.83
C GLY A 79 -10.29 2.88 -17.11
N GLY A 80 -9.62 3.47 -18.10
CA GLY A 80 -8.20 3.20 -18.39
C GLY A 80 -7.26 3.63 -17.26
N PRO A 81 -5.94 3.46 -17.43
CA PRO A 81 -4.99 3.52 -16.32
C PRO A 81 -4.77 4.98 -15.91
N ALA A 82 -5.55 5.45 -14.95
CA ALA A 82 -5.24 6.66 -14.22
C ALA A 82 -4.19 6.32 -13.16
N GLY A 83 -3.04 7.00 -13.24
CA GLY A 83 -1.96 6.89 -12.28
C GLY A 83 -2.49 7.04 -10.85
N PHE A 84 -2.12 6.09 -10.00
CA PHE A 84 -2.40 6.13 -8.57
C PHE A 84 -1.77 7.40 -7.98
N PRO A 85 -2.53 8.28 -7.32
CA PRO A 85 -1.92 9.27 -6.46
C PRO A 85 -1.38 8.50 -5.25
N GLY A 86 -0.06 8.44 -5.14
CA GLY A 86 0.59 7.96 -3.93
C GLY A 86 0.06 8.74 -2.74
N ARG A 87 -0.72 8.09 -1.86
CA ARG A 87 -0.97 8.61 -0.52
C ARG A 87 0.35 8.53 0.25
N GLY A 88 1.16 9.57 0.13
CA GLY A 88 2.08 9.94 1.19
C GLY A 88 1.30 10.27 2.48
N PRO A 89 1.96 10.26 3.64
CA PRO A 89 1.37 10.86 4.83
C PRO A 89 1.00 12.34 4.53
N PRO A 90 -0.06 12.89 5.16
CA PRO A 90 -0.40 14.29 4.96
C PRO A 90 0.82 15.16 5.35
N PRO A 91 1.09 16.27 4.64
CA PRO A 91 2.08 17.22 5.11
C PRO A 91 1.64 17.77 6.48
N PRO A 92 2.57 18.14 7.37
CA PRO A 92 2.21 18.85 8.59
C PRO A 92 1.42 20.10 8.19
N GLN A 93 0.24 20.25 8.79
CA GLN A 93 -0.64 21.39 8.56
C GLN A 93 0.11 22.68 8.88
N GLN A 94 0.57 23.39 7.85
CA GLN A 94 0.96 24.79 7.97
C GLN A 94 -0.33 25.60 8.11
N PHE A 95 -0.65 26.01 9.33
CA PHE A 95 -1.73 26.98 9.54
C PHE A 95 -1.21 28.38 9.28
N ALA A 96 -1.79 29.00 8.25
CA ALA A 96 -1.67 30.41 7.93
C ALA A 96 -2.20 31.26 9.09
N GLY A 97 -1.35 32.16 9.61
CA GLY A 97 -1.76 33.21 10.54
C GLY A 97 -2.60 34.28 9.83
N GLY A 98 -3.80 34.53 10.33
CA GLY A 98 -4.54 35.77 10.06
C GLY A 98 -4.00 36.93 10.91
N PRO A 99 -4.20 38.19 10.51
CA PRO A 99 -3.40 39.31 10.98
C PRO A 99 -3.78 39.69 12.42
N GLY A 100 -2.84 39.50 13.35
CA GLY A 100 -2.90 40.11 14.68
C GLY A 100 -2.50 41.57 14.61
N GLY A 101 -3.33 42.45 15.19
CA GLY A 101 -2.99 43.85 15.44
C GLY A 101 -1.79 43.98 16.41
N PRO A 102 -1.23 45.19 16.55
CA PRO A 102 0.04 45.38 17.25
C PRO A 102 -0.19 45.22 18.76
N GLY A 103 0.35 44.16 19.33
CA GLY A 103 0.22 43.83 20.75
C GLY A 103 1.48 43.14 21.24
N ASP A 104 2.38 43.97 21.76
CA ASP A 104 3.39 43.74 22.79
C ASP A 104 4.22 42.43 22.77
N SER A 105 5.51 42.61 22.52
CA SER A 105 6.56 41.61 22.72
C SER A 105 6.73 41.29 24.20
N SER A 106 5.99 40.30 24.70
CA SER A 106 6.23 39.66 25.99
C SER A 106 6.49 38.17 25.81
N LEU A 107 7.50 37.70 26.52
CA LEU A 107 8.09 36.36 26.50
C LEU A 107 7.03 35.26 26.70
N GLY A 108 7.30 34.08 26.14
CA GLY A 108 6.43 32.91 26.22
C GLY A 108 5.93 32.62 27.64
N GLY A 109 4.71 32.06 27.74
CA GLY A 109 4.07 31.75 29.01
C GLY A 109 4.98 30.93 29.96
N PRO A 110 4.83 31.12 31.28
CA PRO A 110 5.70 30.49 32.26
C PRO A 110 5.62 28.97 32.16
N MET A 111 6.76 28.30 32.37
CA MET A 111 6.80 26.85 32.62
C MET A 111 5.79 26.53 33.75
N PRO A 112 5.13 25.36 33.73
CA PRO A 112 4.34 24.89 34.85
C PRO A 112 5.17 25.00 36.15
N ALA A 113 4.54 25.43 37.24
CA ALA A 113 5.22 25.55 38.52
C ALA A 113 5.77 24.19 38.98
N ASP A 114 6.94 24.20 39.62
CA ASP A 114 7.63 23.02 40.15
C ASP A 114 6.65 22.14 40.96
N GLY A 115 6.23 21.00 40.41
CA GLY A 115 5.33 20.06 41.10
C GLY A 115 4.39 19.23 40.22
N GLU A 116 4.02 19.72 39.03
CA GLU A 116 3.36 18.91 38.00
C GLU A 116 4.39 18.54 36.92
N GLY A 117 5.07 17.41 37.10
CA GLY A 117 6.12 16.98 36.17
C GLY A 117 5.62 16.94 34.73
N LEU A 118 6.42 17.45 33.79
CA LEU A 118 6.05 17.56 32.37
C LEU A 118 5.60 16.22 31.77
N ALA A 119 6.13 15.11 32.31
CA ALA A 119 5.74 13.77 31.92
C ALA A 119 4.28 13.43 32.26
N GLU A 120 3.78 13.84 33.43
CA GLU A 120 2.38 13.64 33.83
C GLU A 120 1.46 14.56 33.03
N MET A 121 1.89 15.81 32.80
CA MET A 121 1.19 16.73 31.91
C MET A 121 1.09 16.17 30.48
N ALA A 122 2.14 15.54 29.96
CA ALA A 122 2.13 14.89 28.64
C ALA A 122 1.23 13.63 28.59
N LYS A 123 0.95 13.00 29.73
CA LYS A 123 0.01 11.88 29.84
C LYS A 123 -1.45 12.34 29.95
N ASP A 124 -1.71 13.57 30.39
CA ASP A 124 -3.05 14.14 30.39
C ASP A 124 -3.48 14.65 28.99
N PRO A 125 -4.74 14.44 28.55
CA PRO A 125 -5.19 14.91 27.23
C PRO A 125 -5.11 16.43 27.06
N LYS A 126 -5.47 17.21 28.10
CA LYS A 126 -5.43 18.68 28.06
C LYS A 126 -3.98 19.16 28.22
N GLY A 127 -3.23 18.56 29.14
CA GLY A 127 -1.82 18.84 29.36
C GLY A 127 -0.97 18.60 28.12
N SER A 128 -1.11 17.45 27.45
CA SER A 128 -0.41 17.17 26.18
C SER A 128 -0.76 18.19 25.10
N ARG A 129 -2.03 18.60 25.00
CA ARG A 129 -2.45 19.62 24.04
C ARG A 129 -1.85 20.99 24.37
N GLN A 130 -1.78 21.34 25.64
CA GLN A 130 -1.17 22.58 26.09
C GLN A 130 0.34 22.58 25.80
N LEU A 131 1.07 21.51 26.13
CA LEU A 131 2.49 21.37 25.79
C LEU A 131 2.73 21.54 24.29
N GLN A 132 1.89 20.96 23.44
CA GLN A 132 2.03 21.13 21.98
C GLN A 132 1.90 22.58 21.50
N LEU A 133 1.12 23.41 22.20
CA LEU A 133 0.91 24.82 21.90
C LEU A 133 2.00 25.72 22.47
N GLU A 134 2.53 25.36 23.64
CA GLU A 134 3.49 26.17 24.39
C GLU A 134 4.93 25.90 24.01
N LEU A 135 5.31 24.63 23.74
CA LEU A 135 6.67 24.24 23.38
C LEU A 135 7.28 25.13 22.26
N PRO A 136 6.59 25.44 21.16
CA PRO A 136 7.15 26.32 20.11
C PRO A 136 7.43 27.76 20.55
N ARG A 137 6.87 28.20 21.68
CA ARG A 137 7.01 29.56 22.22
C ARG A 137 8.08 29.66 23.30
N TRP A 138 8.59 28.52 23.77
CA TRP A 138 9.64 28.47 24.78
C TRP A 138 11.00 28.83 24.18
N SER A 139 11.84 29.47 24.99
CA SER A 139 13.23 29.76 24.64
C SER A 139 14.03 28.47 24.49
N ALA A 140 15.18 28.55 23.81
CA ALA A 140 16.07 27.39 23.65
C ALA A 140 16.53 26.79 24.99
N ALA A 141 16.72 27.62 26.02
CA ALA A 141 17.08 27.17 27.37
C ALA A 141 15.93 26.41 28.05
N GLN A 142 14.70 26.92 27.95
CA GLN A 142 13.50 26.25 28.46
C GLN A 142 13.26 24.92 27.74
N LEU A 143 13.40 24.89 26.43
CA LEU A 143 13.26 23.66 25.63
C LEU A 143 14.30 22.61 25.99
N LYS A 144 15.55 23.03 26.18
CA LYS A 144 16.62 22.13 26.62
C LYS A 144 16.28 21.54 27.99
N HIS A 145 15.93 22.39 28.96
CA HIS A 145 15.56 21.95 30.31
C HIS A 145 14.37 20.98 30.30
N ALA A 146 13.29 21.34 29.58
CA ALA A 146 12.12 20.48 29.42
C ALA A 146 12.45 19.13 28.78
N SER A 147 13.35 19.11 27.78
CA SER A 147 13.76 17.87 27.13
C SER A 147 14.62 16.98 28.04
N GLU A 148 15.44 17.57 28.92
CA GLU A 148 16.23 16.86 29.91
C GLU A 148 15.35 16.27 31.02
N GLU A 149 14.33 17.01 31.48
CA GLU A 149 13.33 16.51 32.43
C GLU A 149 12.52 15.35 31.85
N LEU A 150 12.10 15.47 30.59
CA LEU A 150 11.28 14.46 29.91
C LEU A 150 12.09 13.24 29.46
N GLU A 151 13.42 13.34 29.31
CA GLU A 151 14.28 12.31 28.71
C GLU A 151 14.02 10.89 29.25
N PRO A 152 13.94 10.65 30.58
CA PRO A 152 13.70 9.32 31.14
C PRO A 152 12.34 8.72 30.75
N HIS A 153 11.39 9.56 30.33
CA HIS A 153 10.01 9.19 30.01
C HIS A 153 9.72 9.21 28.51
N LEU A 154 10.62 9.74 27.67
CA LEU A 154 10.36 9.95 26.23
C LEU A 154 10.02 8.64 25.50
N PHE A 155 10.64 7.52 25.87
CA PHE A 155 10.33 6.22 25.28
C PHE A 155 8.88 5.79 25.59
N GLU A 156 8.47 5.83 26.86
CA GLU A 156 7.10 5.49 27.26
C GLU A 156 6.08 6.47 26.67
N LEU A 157 6.38 7.77 26.71
CA LEU A 157 5.54 8.82 26.14
C LEU A 157 5.36 8.64 24.64
N SER A 158 6.37 8.14 23.93
CA SER A 158 6.26 7.87 22.48
C SER A 158 5.20 6.83 22.15
N LYS A 159 4.95 5.89 23.06
CA LYS A 159 3.90 4.87 22.94
C LYS A 159 2.56 5.31 23.53
N HIS A 160 2.58 6.35 24.36
CA HIS A 160 1.38 6.81 25.07
C HIS A 160 0.34 7.46 24.14
N THR A 161 -0.95 7.20 24.39
CA THR A 161 -2.09 7.71 23.59
C THR A 161 -2.09 9.23 23.42
N PHE A 162 -1.65 9.97 24.45
CA PHE A 162 -1.54 11.44 24.41
C PHE A 162 -0.09 11.93 24.38
N GLY A 163 0.84 11.18 24.98
CA GLY A 163 2.24 11.61 25.14
C GLY A 163 2.97 11.70 23.80
N ASN A 164 2.60 10.84 22.85
CA ASN A 164 3.25 10.77 21.54
C ASN A 164 3.15 12.10 20.77
N TYR A 165 2.09 12.88 20.99
CA TYR A 165 1.92 14.18 20.35
C TYR A 165 2.89 15.22 20.90
N ALA A 166 3.12 15.23 22.22
CA ALA A 166 4.10 16.08 22.86
C ALA A 166 5.53 15.70 22.41
N VAL A 167 5.86 14.40 22.37
CA VAL A 167 7.17 13.93 21.89
C VAL A 167 7.37 14.25 20.41
N SER A 168 6.34 14.05 19.57
CA SER A 168 6.39 14.44 18.14
C SER A 168 6.57 15.94 17.97
N LYS A 169 6.03 16.76 18.88
CA LYS A 169 6.25 18.20 18.88
C LYS A 169 7.69 18.54 19.25
N LEU A 170 8.24 17.93 20.31
CA LEU A 170 9.65 18.08 20.67
C LEU A 170 10.54 17.76 19.48
N ALA A 171 10.28 16.67 18.76
CA ALA A 171 11.03 16.29 17.56
C ALA A 171 11.14 17.39 16.49
N THR A 172 10.22 18.36 16.44
CA THR A 172 10.28 19.48 15.50
C THR A 172 11.12 20.67 15.99
N LEU A 173 11.67 20.59 17.19
CA LEU A 173 12.35 21.67 17.90
C LEU A 173 13.83 21.32 18.11
N PRO A 174 14.76 21.96 17.36
CA PRO A 174 16.19 21.63 17.39
C PRO A 174 16.85 21.55 18.77
N PRO A 175 16.52 22.41 19.75
CA PRO A 175 17.12 22.32 21.08
C PRO A 175 16.87 21.00 21.82
N THR A 176 15.84 20.25 21.41
CA THR A 176 15.41 19.00 22.08
C THR A 176 15.98 17.74 21.41
N HIS A 177 16.54 17.87 20.20
CA HIS A 177 17.03 16.74 19.41
C HIS A 177 18.03 15.84 20.15
N PRO A 178 19.00 16.35 20.95
CA PRO A 178 19.94 15.49 21.65
C PRO A 178 19.29 14.52 22.65
N ALA A 179 18.30 15.00 23.43
CA ALA A 179 17.56 14.16 24.38
C ALA A 179 16.67 13.15 23.64
N LEU A 180 16.01 13.59 22.56
CA LEU A 180 15.19 12.72 21.73
C LEU A 180 16.02 11.60 21.08
N THR A 181 17.16 11.92 20.46
CA THR A 181 18.03 10.94 19.82
C THR A 181 18.56 9.92 20.84
N ARG A 182 18.88 10.34 22.08
CA ARG A 182 19.27 9.41 23.15
C ARG A 182 18.12 8.49 23.57
N ALA A 183 16.90 9.02 23.71
CA ALA A 183 15.74 8.23 24.11
C ALA A 183 15.25 7.25 23.03
N LEU A 184 15.36 7.61 21.75
CA LEU A 184 14.96 6.75 20.64
C LEU A 184 15.98 5.64 20.35
N ARG A 185 17.26 5.88 20.68
CA ARG A 185 18.34 4.93 20.39
C ARG A 185 18.13 3.60 21.11
N GLY A 186 18.30 2.52 20.38
CA GLY A 186 18.10 1.14 20.83
C GLY A 186 16.63 0.69 20.81
N ASN A 187 15.70 1.57 20.43
CA ASN A 187 14.26 1.33 20.50
C ASN A 187 13.56 1.54 19.14
N VAL A 188 14.29 1.81 18.05
CA VAL A 188 13.69 2.22 16.77
C VAL A 188 12.81 1.12 16.17
N VAL A 189 13.23 -0.15 16.25
CA VAL A 189 12.45 -1.29 15.73
C VAL A 189 11.09 -1.39 16.43
N GLU A 190 11.10 -1.44 17.77
CA GLU A 190 9.89 -1.51 18.59
C GLU A 190 8.97 -0.31 18.33
N LEU A 191 9.54 0.90 18.32
CA LEU A 191 8.76 2.11 18.12
C LEU A 191 8.13 2.16 16.72
N LEU A 192 8.84 1.74 15.67
CA LEU A 192 8.29 1.69 14.32
C LEU A 192 7.12 0.71 14.16
N GLN A 193 7.09 -0.37 14.95
CA GLN A 193 5.99 -1.32 14.98
C GLN A 193 4.83 -0.87 15.89
N HIS A 194 5.00 0.20 16.65
CA HIS A 194 3.96 0.74 17.53
C HIS A 194 3.09 1.79 16.81
N PRO A 195 1.75 1.81 16.99
CA PRO A 195 0.85 2.76 16.33
C PRO A 195 1.23 4.23 16.58
N GLN A 196 1.52 4.57 17.83
CA GLN A 196 1.95 5.91 18.26
C GLN A 196 3.46 6.12 18.07
N GLY A 197 4.29 5.14 18.46
CA GLY A 197 5.74 5.23 18.38
C GLY A 197 6.24 5.48 16.96
N SER A 198 5.58 4.86 15.97
CA SER A 198 5.96 5.00 14.56
C SER A 198 5.81 6.45 14.09
N ARG A 199 4.84 7.20 14.64
CA ARG A 199 4.65 8.62 14.34
C ARG A 199 5.75 9.48 14.93
N VAL A 200 6.19 9.16 16.15
CA VAL A 200 7.30 9.87 16.79
C VAL A 200 8.60 9.65 16.02
N VAL A 201 8.91 8.40 15.66
CA VAL A 201 10.11 8.08 14.89
C VAL A 201 10.08 8.77 13.52
N GLN A 202 8.91 8.79 12.83
CA GLN A 202 8.76 9.51 11.56
C GLN A 202 8.93 11.03 11.72
N ALA A 203 8.44 11.62 12.82
CA ALA A 203 8.64 13.02 13.13
C ALA A 203 10.12 13.33 13.36
N ALA A 204 10.82 12.48 14.12
CA ALA A 204 12.25 12.59 14.35
C ALA A 204 13.04 12.52 13.02
N MET A 205 12.78 11.51 12.18
CA MET A 205 13.46 11.38 10.86
C MET A 205 13.24 12.59 9.94
N SER A 206 12.10 13.27 10.08
CA SER A 206 11.76 14.46 9.27
C SER A 206 12.46 15.73 9.73
N ALA A 207 12.93 15.78 10.98
CA ALA A 207 13.46 16.99 11.60
C ALA A 207 14.94 16.89 11.98
N LEU A 208 15.44 15.68 12.26
CA LEU A 208 16.84 15.44 12.60
C LEU A 208 17.76 15.63 11.38
N PRO A 209 19.04 16.02 11.61
CA PRO A 209 20.06 16.02 10.56
C PRO A 209 20.21 14.65 9.90
N ALA A 210 20.59 14.63 8.63
CA ALA A 210 20.68 13.40 7.84
C ALA A 210 21.56 12.30 8.48
N SER A 211 22.67 12.68 9.14
CA SER A 211 23.56 11.75 9.83
C SER A 211 22.90 11.10 11.05
N GLU A 212 22.12 11.86 11.84
CA GLU A 212 21.39 11.33 12.99
C GLU A 212 20.21 10.47 12.55
N THR A 213 19.46 10.91 11.53
CA THR A 213 18.40 10.12 10.91
C THR A 213 18.92 8.79 10.38
N LEU A 214 20.08 8.79 9.70
CA LEU A 214 20.71 7.56 9.22
C LEU A 214 21.16 6.66 10.38
N ALA A 215 21.69 7.22 11.47
CA ALA A 215 22.10 6.45 12.63
C ALA A 215 20.92 5.73 13.31
N LEU A 216 19.76 6.40 13.43
CA LEU A 216 18.53 5.78 13.93
C LEU A 216 18.01 4.71 12.97
N VAL A 217 18.01 5.00 11.66
CA VAL A 217 17.58 4.03 10.63
C VAL A 217 18.49 2.78 10.61
N HIS A 218 19.76 2.89 10.98
CA HIS A 218 20.64 1.72 11.01
C HIS A 218 20.17 0.65 12.01
N GLU A 219 19.35 0.99 13.02
CA GLU A 219 18.80 0.01 13.97
C GLU A 219 17.82 -0.98 13.33
N ILE A 220 17.22 -0.65 12.17
CA ILE A 220 16.36 -1.60 11.44
C ILE A 220 17.16 -2.53 10.51
N ASP A 221 18.49 -2.43 10.48
CA ASP A 221 19.34 -3.39 9.78
C ASP A 221 19.22 -4.77 10.47
N GLY A 222 19.03 -5.83 9.69
CA GLY A 222 18.60 -7.15 10.17
C GLY A 222 17.09 -7.33 10.44
N HIS A 223 16.30 -6.24 10.52
CA HIS A 223 14.87 -6.28 10.88
C HIS A 223 13.92 -5.91 9.73
N ILE A 224 14.40 -5.77 8.49
CA ILE A 224 13.58 -5.28 7.37
C ILE A 224 12.41 -6.20 7.06
N LEU A 225 12.60 -7.52 7.11
CA LEU A 225 11.50 -8.46 6.89
C LEU A 225 10.40 -8.29 7.95
N GLU A 226 10.79 -8.32 9.21
CA GLU A 226 9.90 -8.20 10.36
C GLU A 226 9.11 -6.88 10.34
N CYS A 227 9.82 -5.75 10.21
CA CYS A 227 9.18 -4.43 10.15
C CYS A 227 8.27 -4.29 8.92
N SER A 228 8.66 -4.84 7.75
CA SER A 228 7.87 -4.71 6.52
C SER A 228 6.58 -5.51 6.52
N LEU A 229 6.50 -6.56 7.34
CA LEU A 229 5.29 -7.37 7.51
C LEU A 229 4.34 -6.80 8.58
N ASP A 230 4.84 -5.90 9.42
CA ASP A 230 4.05 -5.20 10.43
C ASP A 230 3.17 -4.08 9.85
N THR A 231 2.03 -3.83 10.52
CA THR A 231 1.05 -2.81 10.12
C THR A 231 1.63 -1.40 10.15
N HIS A 232 2.43 -1.06 11.16
CA HIS A 232 3.03 0.26 11.35
C HIS A 232 4.47 0.29 10.81
N GLY A 233 5.21 -0.78 11.05
CA GLY A 233 6.59 -0.95 10.58
C GLY A 233 6.71 -0.83 9.07
N SER A 234 5.73 -1.32 8.30
CA SER A 234 5.75 -1.20 6.84
C SER A 234 5.76 0.26 6.36
N PHE A 235 5.02 1.14 7.03
CA PHE A 235 5.11 2.59 6.76
C PHE A 235 6.46 3.13 7.24
N GLY A 236 6.94 2.67 8.40
CA GLY A 236 8.25 2.98 8.96
C GLY A 236 9.41 2.72 8.00
N VAL A 237 9.48 1.54 7.39
CA VAL A 237 10.51 1.17 6.42
C VAL A 237 10.44 2.05 5.17
N CYS A 238 9.23 2.30 4.64
CA CYS A 238 9.04 3.18 3.49
C CYS A 238 9.55 4.60 3.76
N VAL A 239 9.25 5.14 4.94
CA VAL A 239 9.69 6.49 5.36
C VAL A 239 11.20 6.49 5.61
N SER A 240 11.73 5.50 6.33
CA SER A 240 13.17 5.34 6.58
C SER A 240 13.96 5.37 5.28
N PHE A 241 13.53 4.62 4.27
CA PHE A 241 14.17 4.63 2.96
C PHE A 241 14.06 5.98 2.25
N ARG A 242 12.90 6.66 2.31
CA ARG A 242 12.71 7.98 1.68
C ARG A 242 13.64 9.05 2.25
N HIS A 243 13.92 9.02 3.55
CA HIS A 243 14.78 10.02 4.19
C HIS A 243 16.27 9.71 4.04
N THR A 244 16.65 8.44 3.94
CA THR A 244 18.06 8.04 4.05
C THR A 244 18.65 7.46 2.77
N HIS A 245 17.81 6.92 1.88
CA HIS A 245 18.24 6.08 0.77
C HIS A 245 19.21 4.97 1.19
N ALA A 246 19.05 4.45 2.42
CA ALA A 246 19.98 3.51 3.01
C ALA A 246 20.04 2.20 2.18
N PRO A 247 21.22 1.85 1.59
CA PRO A 247 21.33 0.72 0.66
C PRO A 247 20.98 -0.63 1.28
N PHE A 248 21.22 -0.82 2.59
CA PHE A 248 20.94 -2.07 3.28
C PHE A 248 19.45 -2.45 3.22
N ILE A 249 18.55 -1.47 3.19
CA ILE A 249 17.10 -1.70 3.06
C ILE A 249 16.83 -2.41 1.72
N LEU A 250 17.39 -1.89 0.63
CA LEU A 250 17.22 -2.47 -0.70
C LEU A 250 17.83 -3.87 -0.81
N GLN A 251 19.01 -4.06 -0.20
CA GLN A 251 19.70 -5.36 -0.18
C GLN A 251 18.90 -6.42 0.59
N GLN A 252 18.34 -6.07 1.77
CA GLN A 252 17.51 -7.00 2.53
C GLN A 252 16.16 -7.26 1.88
N LEU A 253 15.54 -6.25 1.24
CA LEU A 253 14.33 -6.48 0.43
C LEU A 253 14.59 -7.50 -0.68
N ALA A 254 15.75 -7.44 -1.35
CA ALA A 254 16.10 -8.42 -2.38
C ALA A 254 16.17 -9.85 -1.82
N ARG A 255 16.72 -10.04 -0.61
CA ARG A 255 16.80 -11.37 0.06
C ARG A 255 15.43 -11.95 0.41
N HIS A 256 14.43 -11.08 0.65
CA HIS A 256 13.10 -11.47 1.09
C HIS A 256 11.99 -11.14 0.09
N ILE A 257 12.34 -10.89 -1.18
CA ILE A 257 11.43 -10.27 -2.15
C ILE A 257 10.14 -11.06 -2.34
N SER A 258 10.22 -12.40 -2.36
CA SER A 258 9.05 -13.27 -2.55
C SER A 258 8.12 -13.21 -1.33
N ALA A 259 8.68 -13.44 -0.13
CA ALA A 259 7.93 -13.42 1.12
C ALA A 259 7.25 -12.06 1.39
N LEU A 260 7.90 -10.96 1.02
CA LEU A 260 7.32 -9.63 1.16
C LEU A 260 6.24 -9.37 0.11
N SER A 261 6.48 -9.73 -1.15
CA SER A 261 5.57 -9.45 -2.27
C SER A 261 4.23 -10.20 -2.15
N THR A 262 4.16 -11.28 -1.40
CA THR A 262 2.92 -12.04 -1.18
C THR A 262 2.10 -11.59 0.03
N GLN A 263 2.57 -10.58 0.76
CA GLN A 263 1.92 -10.09 1.98
C GLN A 263 1.38 -8.67 1.78
N GLN A 264 0.23 -8.37 2.40
CA GLN A 264 -0.47 -7.07 2.22
C GLN A 264 0.42 -5.87 2.60
N HIS A 265 1.18 -5.97 3.68
CA HIS A 265 2.09 -4.92 4.13
C HIS A 265 3.41 -4.96 3.35
N GLY A 266 3.99 -6.15 3.20
CA GLY A 266 5.27 -6.35 2.52
C GLY A 266 5.26 -5.88 1.07
N CYS A 267 4.17 -6.12 0.31
CA CYS A 267 4.10 -5.75 -1.10
C CYS A 267 4.12 -4.23 -1.30
N ARG A 268 3.56 -3.48 -0.34
CA ARG A 268 3.57 -2.02 -0.34
C ARG A 268 4.97 -1.49 -0.07
N VAL A 269 5.73 -2.13 0.82
CA VAL A 269 7.14 -1.80 1.06
C VAL A 269 7.97 -2.06 -0.20
N VAL A 270 7.85 -3.25 -0.79
CA VAL A 270 8.56 -3.60 -2.02
C VAL A 270 8.25 -2.58 -3.13
N GLN A 271 6.97 -2.30 -3.37
CA GLN A 271 6.58 -1.33 -4.38
C GLN A 271 7.14 0.07 -4.08
N SER A 272 6.93 0.59 -2.87
CA SER A 272 7.30 1.96 -2.50
C SER A 272 8.82 2.16 -2.50
N VAL A 273 9.58 1.20 -1.96
CA VAL A 273 11.04 1.31 -1.86
C VAL A 273 11.67 1.19 -3.25
N LEU A 274 11.23 0.24 -4.09
CA LEU A 274 11.75 0.12 -5.45
C LEU A 274 11.45 1.35 -6.32
N GLN A 275 10.25 1.93 -6.19
CA GLN A 275 9.90 3.18 -6.89
C GLN A 275 10.76 4.36 -6.42
N ALA A 276 10.94 4.50 -5.10
CA ALA A 276 11.79 5.56 -4.55
C ALA A 276 13.26 5.37 -4.95
N ALA A 277 13.77 4.14 -4.93
CA ALA A 277 15.13 3.81 -5.34
C ALA A 277 15.35 4.13 -6.82
N ALA A 278 14.39 3.78 -7.69
CA ALA A 278 14.42 4.14 -9.10
C ALA A 278 14.45 5.66 -9.32
N ALA A 279 13.60 6.40 -8.60
CA ALA A 279 13.51 7.85 -8.69
C ALA A 279 14.79 8.56 -8.24
N SER A 280 15.51 7.98 -7.29
CA SER A 280 16.81 8.48 -6.82
C SER A 280 18.01 7.96 -7.61
N GLY A 281 17.79 7.22 -8.72
CA GLY A 281 18.87 6.70 -9.57
C GLY A 281 19.71 5.58 -8.94
N MET A 282 19.19 4.91 -7.90
CA MET A 282 19.86 3.77 -7.28
C MET A 282 19.80 2.53 -8.17
N ASP A 283 20.82 1.68 -8.06
CA ASP A 283 20.85 0.40 -8.76
C ASP A 283 19.79 -0.57 -8.21
N LEU A 284 18.93 -1.06 -9.10
CA LEU A 284 17.89 -2.05 -8.79
C LEU A 284 18.26 -3.46 -9.21
N HIS A 285 19.51 -3.71 -9.63
CA HIS A 285 19.93 -5.01 -10.14
C HIS A 285 19.57 -6.15 -9.19
N ALA A 286 19.99 -6.07 -7.92
CA ALA A 286 19.76 -7.13 -6.93
C ALA A 286 18.27 -7.47 -6.69
N PRO A 287 17.37 -6.51 -6.36
CA PRO A 287 15.96 -6.84 -6.15
C PRO A 287 15.24 -7.29 -7.43
N VAL A 288 15.59 -6.75 -8.60
CA VAL A 288 15.03 -7.22 -9.86
C VAL A 288 15.50 -8.64 -10.15
N GLN A 289 16.78 -8.94 -9.93
CA GLN A 289 17.32 -10.28 -10.11
C GLN A 289 16.64 -11.28 -9.18
N ALA A 290 16.34 -10.89 -7.94
CA ALA A 290 15.60 -11.74 -7.01
C ALA A 290 14.17 -12.06 -7.50
N PHE A 291 13.50 -11.15 -8.21
CA PHE A 291 12.24 -11.49 -8.91
C PHE A 291 12.47 -12.49 -10.04
N ILE A 292 13.54 -12.32 -10.82
CA ILE A 292 13.87 -13.19 -11.96
C ILE A 292 14.22 -14.59 -11.50
N ASP A 293 15.01 -14.73 -10.43
CA ASP A 293 15.48 -16.01 -9.91
C ASP A 293 14.39 -16.74 -9.12
N GLY A 294 13.40 -16.01 -8.60
CA GLY A 294 12.28 -16.56 -7.84
C GLY A 294 11.10 -17.03 -8.69
N GLU A 295 9.93 -17.11 -8.04
CA GLU A 295 8.65 -17.53 -8.61
C GLU A 295 7.97 -16.39 -9.40
N LEU A 296 8.66 -15.86 -10.41
CA LEU A 296 8.25 -14.67 -11.16
C LEU A 296 6.81 -14.75 -11.70
N LEU A 297 6.42 -15.89 -12.28
CA LEU A 297 5.09 -16.08 -12.85
C LEU A 297 4.00 -16.08 -11.77
N TYR A 298 4.27 -16.74 -10.63
CA TYR A 298 3.35 -16.75 -9.49
C TYR A 298 3.16 -15.33 -8.96
N LEU A 299 4.25 -14.58 -8.74
CA LEU A 299 4.19 -13.21 -8.29
C LEU A 299 3.46 -12.29 -9.29
N ALA A 300 3.66 -12.49 -10.60
CA ALA A 300 2.96 -11.73 -11.64
C ALA A 300 1.43 -11.91 -11.60
N ALA A 301 0.94 -13.09 -11.21
CA ALA A 301 -0.48 -13.37 -11.07
C ALA A 301 -1.03 -13.09 -9.66
N HIS A 302 -0.15 -12.87 -8.68
CA HIS A 302 -0.53 -12.75 -7.26
C HIS A 302 -1.28 -11.43 -6.97
N PRO A 303 -2.32 -11.42 -6.10
CA PRO A 303 -3.06 -10.22 -5.71
C PRO A 303 -2.20 -9.05 -5.24
N TYR A 304 -1.10 -9.37 -4.57
CA TYR A 304 -0.13 -8.40 -4.06
C TYR A 304 1.18 -8.36 -4.87
N GLY A 305 1.64 -9.51 -5.37
CA GLY A 305 2.97 -9.61 -5.98
C GLY A 305 3.08 -8.91 -7.33
N ASN A 306 1.95 -8.80 -8.04
CA ASN A 306 1.89 -8.20 -9.37
C ASN A 306 2.42 -6.76 -9.37
N TYR A 307 2.25 -6.01 -8.28
CA TYR A 307 2.72 -4.63 -8.17
C TYR A 307 4.24 -4.54 -8.18
N GLY A 308 4.92 -5.42 -7.42
CA GLY A 308 6.39 -5.50 -7.41
C GLY A 308 6.95 -5.88 -8.77
N VAL A 309 6.35 -6.87 -9.43
CA VAL A 309 6.74 -7.29 -10.80
C VAL A 309 6.59 -6.15 -11.80
N GLN A 310 5.50 -5.37 -11.73
CA GLN A 310 5.31 -4.22 -12.61
C GLN A 310 6.36 -3.12 -12.38
N VAL A 311 6.75 -2.86 -11.14
CA VAL A 311 7.83 -1.89 -10.84
C VAL A 311 9.16 -2.39 -11.39
N ALA A 312 9.49 -3.67 -11.16
CA ALA A 312 10.69 -4.29 -11.71
C ALA A 312 10.75 -4.19 -13.25
N LEU A 313 9.66 -4.54 -13.96
CA LEU A 313 9.59 -4.44 -15.42
C LEU A 313 9.84 -3.02 -15.96
N ARG A 314 9.38 -1.98 -15.24
CA ARG A 314 9.55 -0.58 -15.65
C ARG A 314 10.96 -0.04 -15.43
N HIS A 315 11.64 -0.48 -14.36
CA HIS A 315 12.89 0.13 -13.90
C HIS A 315 14.13 -0.79 -13.98
N CYS A 316 13.97 -2.02 -14.44
CA CYS A 316 15.09 -2.94 -14.67
C CYS A 316 16.00 -2.50 -15.83
N SER A 317 17.22 -3.04 -15.84
CA SER A 317 18.13 -2.94 -16.98
C SER A 317 17.56 -3.66 -18.21
N GLN A 318 18.07 -3.35 -19.40
CA GLN A 318 17.61 -4.01 -20.63
C GLN A 318 17.81 -5.54 -20.58
N SER A 319 18.96 -6.01 -20.07
CA SER A 319 19.23 -7.45 -19.91
C SER A 319 18.22 -8.13 -18.98
N GLN A 320 17.89 -7.51 -17.85
CA GLN A 320 16.90 -8.04 -16.92
C GLN A 320 15.49 -7.99 -17.52
N ARG A 321 15.16 -6.93 -18.27
CA ARG A 321 13.89 -6.83 -19.01
C ARG A 321 13.74 -7.99 -19.98
N ASP A 322 14.77 -8.30 -20.76
CA ASP A 322 14.75 -9.39 -21.72
C ASP A 322 14.54 -10.75 -21.04
N GLN A 323 15.17 -10.98 -19.88
CA GLN A 323 14.96 -12.17 -19.06
C GLN A 323 13.51 -12.26 -18.54
N MET A 324 12.97 -11.17 -17.98
CA MET A 324 11.59 -11.13 -17.48
C MET A 324 10.58 -11.35 -18.61
N LEU A 325 10.77 -10.70 -19.77
CA LEU A 325 9.94 -10.89 -20.96
C LEU A 325 10.03 -12.33 -21.47
N GLY A 326 11.23 -12.92 -21.52
CA GLY A 326 11.44 -14.31 -21.93
C GLY A 326 10.69 -15.32 -21.07
N ARG A 327 10.54 -15.07 -19.75
CA ARG A 327 9.78 -15.92 -18.84
C ARG A 327 8.28 -15.66 -18.88
N LEU A 328 7.85 -14.41 -19.03
CA LEU A 328 6.46 -14.00 -18.85
C LEU A 328 5.63 -13.92 -20.14
N LEU A 329 6.22 -13.52 -21.28
CA LEU A 329 5.48 -13.43 -22.55
C LEU A 329 4.87 -14.76 -23.03
N PRO A 330 5.56 -15.92 -22.91
CA PRO A 330 4.94 -17.22 -23.22
C PRO A 330 3.72 -17.55 -22.35
N ARG A 331 3.54 -16.83 -21.23
CA ARG A 331 2.43 -16.97 -20.29
C ARG A 331 1.46 -15.78 -20.34
N CYS A 332 1.62 -14.86 -21.30
CA CYS A 332 0.81 -13.64 -21.40
C CYS A 332 -0.70 -13.93 -21.44
N LEU A 333 -1.12 -14.94 -22.20
CA LEU A 333 -2.53 -15.34 -22.29
C LEU A 333 -3.04 -15.94 -20.98
N ALA A 334 -2.24 -16.75 -20.28
CA ALA A 334 -2.62 -17.28 -18.97
C ALA A 334 -2.75 -16.16 -17.93
N LEU A 335 -1.84 -15.19 -17.94
CA LEU A 335 -1.90 -14.01 -17.07
C LEU A 335 -3.16 -13.17 -17.34
N SER A 336 -3.55 -13.03 -18.62
CA SER A 336 -4.73 -12.27 -19.04
C SER A 336 -6.06 -12.78 -18.48
N ALA A 337 -6.12 -14.05 -18.07
CA ALA A 337 -7.32 -14.66 -17.52
C ALA A 337 -7.62 -14.24 -16.06
N SER A 338 -6.67 -13.58 -15.38
CA SER A 338 -6.81 -13.20 -13.97
C SER A 338 -6.84 -11.68 -13.77
N LYS A 339 -7.56 -11.20 -12.75
CA LYS A 339 -7.66 -9.78 -12.38
C LYS A 339 -6.32 -9.09 -12.19
N HIS A 340 -5.34 -9.81 -11.63
CA HIS A 340 -4.06 -9.25 -11.23
C HIS A 340 -3.01 -9.44 -12.33
N GLY A 341 -2.95 -10.65 -12.90
CA GLY A 341 -2.05 -10.97 -13.99
C GLY A 341 -2.34 -10.19 -15.28
N SER A 342 -3.60 -9.80 -15.53
CA SER A 342 -3.95 -9.01 -16.73
C SER A 342 -3.19 -7.68 -16.79
N ASN A 343 -2.99 -7.01 -15.65
CA ASN A 343 -2.21 -5.76 -15.60
C ASN A 343 -0.74 -5.99 -15.97
N VAL A 344 -0.17 -7.12 -15.53
CA VAL A 344 1.18 -7.51 -15.93
C VAL A 344 1.21 -7.85 -17.41
N ALA A 345 0.23 -8.61 -17.92
CA ALA A 345 0.12 -8.95 -19.33
C ALA A 345 0.06 -7.72 -20.25
N GLU A 346 -0.73 -6.70 -19.88
CA GLU A 346 -0.75 -5.42 -20.60
C GLU A 346 0.63 -4.75 -20.60
N LEU A 347 1.32 -4.71 -19.45
CA LEU A 347 2.66 -4.14 -19.36
C LEU A 347 3.69 -4.92 -20.20
N LEU A 348 3.61 -6.26 -20.24
CA LEU A 348 4.47 -7.08 -21.09
C LEU A 348 4.29 -6.69 -22.57
N LEU A 349 3.05 -6.53 -23.02
CA LEU A 349 2.76 -6.08 -24.38
C LEU A 349 3.25 -4.66 -24.64
N VAL A 350 3.22 -3.78 -23.65
CA VAL A 350 3.79 -2.41 -23.75
C VAL A 350 5.33 -2.44 -23.86
N LEU A 351 6.00 -3.43 -23.27
CA LEU A 351 7.47 -3.51 -23.27
C LEU A 351 8.04 -4.42 -24.38
N ALA A 352 7.23 -5.30 -24.95
CA ALA A 352 7.64 -6.25 -25.97
C ALA A 352 8.12 -5.55 -27.26
N SER A 353 9.13 -6.14 -27.90
CA SER A 353 9.57 -5.80 -29.26
C SER A 353 8.51 -6.16 -30.32
N ALA A 354 8.64 -5.62 -31.53
CA ALA A 354 7.74 -5.95 -32.64
C ALA A 354 7.71 -7.47 -32.94
N GLN A 355 8.87 -8.14 -32.88
CA GLN A 355 8.97 -9.59 -33.08
C GLN A 355 8.22 -10.37 -31.99
N GLN A 356 8.37 -9.97 -30.73
CA GLN A 356 7.66 -10.59 -29.60
C GLN A 356 6.14 -10.37 -29.70
N ILE A 357 5.72 -9.17 -30.12
CA ILE A 357 4.31 -8.85 -30.37
C ILE A 357 3.74 -9.74 -31.47
N GLU A 358 4.48 -10.00 -32.55
CA GLU A 358 4.02 -10.88 -33.64
C GLU A 358 3.81 -12.32 -33.17
N GLY A 359 4.64 -12.81 -32.24
CA GLY A 359 4.44 -14.13 -31.61
C GLY A 359 3.13 -14.21 -30.83
N VAL A 360 2.81 -13.17 -30.04
CA VAL A 360 1.52 -13.11 -29.32
C VAL A 360 0.36 -12.93 -30.30
N ARG A 361 0.52 -12.08 -31.33
CA ARG A 361 -0.48 -11.88 -32.39
C ARG A 361 -0.83 -13.20 -33.06
N SER A 362 0.16 -13.98 -33.46
CA SER A 362 -0.02 -15.28 -34.12
C SER A 362 -0.79 -16.27 -33.24
N SER A 363 -0.61 -16.19 -31.91
CA SER A 363 -1.31 -17.06 -30.96
C SER A 363 -2.79 -16.68 -30.75
N VAL A 364 -3.17 -15.43 -31.06
CA VAL A 364 -4.55 -14.91 -30.87
C VAL A 364 -5.31 -14.82 -32.19
N PHE A 365 -4.65 -14.36 -33.25
CA PHE A 365 -5.23 -14.07 -34.55
C PHE A 365 -4.73 -15.00 -35.66
N GLY A 366 -3.96 -16.03 -35.31
CA GLY A 366 -3.56 -17.07 -36.26
C GLY A 366 -4.78 -17.77 -36.84
N GLY A 367 -4.69 -18.26 -38.08
CA GLY A 367 -5.78 -18.99 -38.74
C GLY A 367 -6.07 -20.39 -38.15
N THR A 368 -5.59 -20.69 -36.95
CA THR A 368 -5.74 -22.01 -36.31
C THR A 368 -6.99 -22.05 -35.43
N PRO A 369 -7.61 -23.22 -35.21
CA PRO A 369 -8.73 -23.37 -34.27
C PRO A 369 -8.38 -22.89 -32.85
N ASN A 370 -7.15 -23.13 -32.40
CA ASN A 370 -6.69 -22.72 -31.08
C ASN A 370 -6.59 -21.20 -30.93
N ALA A 371 -6.11 -20.50 -31.96
CA ALA A 371 -6.07 -19.04 -31.97
C ALA A 371 -7.48 -18.44 -31.96
N ARG A 372 -8.40 -18.97 -32.78
CA ARG A 372 -9.82 -18.57 -32.75
C ARG A 372 -10.45 -18.79 -31.38
N GLN A 373 -10.17 -19.91 -30.71
CA GLN A 373 -10.63 -20.17 -29.34
C GLN A 373 -10.04 -19.16 -28.34
N THR A 374 -8.74 -18.87 -28.44
CA THR A 374 -8.05 -17.88 -27.61
C THR A 374 -8.69 -16.49 -27.77
N LEU A 375 -8.98 -16.08 -29.00
CA LEU A 375 -9.67 -14.82 -29.28
C LEU A 375 -11.03 -14.75 -28.59
N ARG A 376 -11.85 -15.81 -28.68
CA ARG A 376 -13.15 -15.87 -27.98
C ARG A 376 -12.99 -15.76 -26.47
N GLN A 377 -12.06 -16.50 -25.88
CA GLN A 377 -11.77 -16.42 -24.45
C GLN A 377 -11.41 -15.00 -24.00
N LEU A 378 -10.60 -14.29 -24.79
CA LEU A 378 -10.26 -12.89 -24.50
C LEU A 378 -11.46 -11.95 -24.65
N LEU A 379 -12.31 -12.18 -25.65
CA LEU A 379 -13.54 -11.40 -25.89
C LEU A 379 -14.61 -11.62 -24.82
N GLU A 380 -14.62 -12.78 -24.17
CA GLU A 380 -15.56 -13.13 -23.10
C GLU A 380 -15.00 -12.80 -21.70
N SER A 381 -13.70 -12.60 -21.58
CA SER A 381 -13.04 -12.38 -20.29
C SER A 381 -13.21 -10.94 -19.78
N PRO A 382 -13.61 -10.74 -18.50
CA PRO A 382 -13.68 -9.41 -17.89
C PRO A 382 -12.30 -8.73 -17.74
N PHE A 383 -11.21 -9.48 -17.89
CA PHE A 383 -9.83 -8.98 -17.80
C PHE A 383 -9.10 -9.09 -19.14
N GLY A 384 -9.24 -10.22 -19.83
CA GLY A 384 -8.57 -10.50 -21.10
C GLY A 384 -8.93 -9.52 -22.21
N ASN A 385 -10.14 -8.94 -22.19
CA ASN A 385 -10.55 -7.93 -23.17
C ASN A 385 -9.64 -6.69 -23.16
N TYR A 386 -9.07 -6.31 -22.01
CA TYR A 386 -8.14 -5.19 -21.91
C TYR A 386 -6.77 -5.55 -22.49
N VAL A 387 -6.30 -6.77 -22.23
CA VAL A 387 -5.08 -7.32 -22.83
C VAL A 387 -5.20 -7.39 -24.36
N LEU A 388 -6.36 -7.81 -24.88
CA LEU A 388 -6.65 -7.83 -26.31
C LEU A 388 -6.61 -6.42 -26.94
N GLN A 389 -7.22 -5.43 -26.26
CA GLN A 389 -7.14 -4.02 -26.70
C GLN A 389 -5.69 -3.51 -26.72
N THR A 390 -4.90 -3.87 -25.71
CA THR A 390 -3.48 -3.51 -25.65
C THR A 390 -2.68 -4.18 -26.76
N LEU A 391 -2.91 -5.46 -27.05
CA LEU A 391 -2.31 -6.17 -28.18
C LEU A 391 -2.64 -5.47 -29.50
N LEU A 392 -3.91 -5.17 -29.75
CA LEU A 392 -4.37 -4.49 -30.97
C LEU A 392 -3.69 -3.13 -31.15
N ARG A 393 -3.54 -2.34 -30.08
CA ARG A 393 -2.81 -1.04 -30.13
C ARG A 393 -1.34 -1.19 -30.50
N ARG A 394 -0.75 -2.35 -30.23
CA ARG A 394 0.67 -2.65 -30.48
C ARG A 394 0.96 -3.24 -31.86
N LEU A 395 -0.06 -3.61 -32.63
CA LEU A 395 0.09 -4.09 -34.00
C LEU A 395 0.38 -2.94 -34.98
N SER A 396 0.99 -3.27 -36.12
CA SER A 396 1.08 -2.35 -37.26
C SER A 396 -0.32 -1.95 -37.74
N ALA A 397 -0.43 -0.86 -38.53
CA ALA A 397 -1.72 -0.41 -39.03
C ALA A 397 -2.45 -1.49 -39.83
N GLU A 398 -1.72 -2.19 -40.71
CA GLU A 398 -2.22 -3.31 -41.52
C GLU A 398 -2.62 -4.50 -40.63
N GLY A 399 -1.70 -4.98 -39.78
CA GLY A 399 -1.98 -6.12 -38.89
C GLY A 399 -3.11 -5.85 -37.90
N ARG A 400 -3.30 -4.59 -37.50
CA ARG A 400 -4.43 -4.16 -36.67
C ARG A 400 -5.75 -4.19 -37.44
N ALA A 401 -5.76 -3.78 -38.70
CA ALA A 401 -6.97 -3.82 -39.54
C ALA A 401 -7.47 -5.26 -39.72
N ASP A 402 -6.56 -6.19 -40.03
CA ASP A 402 -6.87 -7.62 -40.16
C ASP A 402 -7.38 -8.22 -38.84
N ALA A 403 -6.70 -7.90 -37.74
CA ALA A 403 -7.11 -8.38 -36.42
C ALA A 403 -8.49 -7.83 -35.98
N ILE A 404 -8.84 -6.59 -36.35
CA ILE A 404 -10.15 -6.00 -36.09
C ILE A 404 -11.26 -6.74 -36.86
N GLU A 405 -10.99 -7.19 -38.09
CA GLU A 405 -11.95 -7.99 -38.85
C GLU A 405 -12.21 -9.35 -38.18
N LEU A 406 -11.18 -10.00 -37.67
CA LEU A 406 -11.34 -11.23 -36.88
C LEU A 406 -12.12 -10.98 -35.57
N VAL A 407 -11.88 -9.87 -34.88
CA VAL A 407 -12.69 -9.47 -33.72
C VAL A 407 -14.15 -9.29 -34.11
N ARG A 408 -14.43 -8.64 -35.24
CA ARG A 408 -15.80 -8.44 -35.74
C ARG A 408 -16.50 -9.76 -36.02
N GLN A 409 -15.81 -10.73 -36.62
CA GLN A 409 -16.35 -12.06 -36.91
C GLN A 409 -16.68 -12.86 -35.65
N GLU A 410 -15.90 -12.70 -34.57
CA GLU A 410 -16.10 -13.40 -33.29
C GLU A 410 -16.93 -12.59 -32.27
N THR A 411 -17.42 -11.40 -32.65
CA THR A 411 -18.22 -10.57 -31.75
C THR A 411 -19.66 -11.10 -31.66
N THR A 412 -20.16 -11.21 -30.42
CA THR A 412 -21.54 -11.62 -30.13
C THR A 412 -22.28 -10.51 -29.37
N ALA A 413 -23.56 -10.73 -29.04
CA ALA A 413 -24.34 -9.78 -28.24
C ALA A 413 -23.89 -9.72 -26.77
N THR A 414 -23.24 -10.77 -26.27
CA THR A 414 -22.93 -10.97 -24.85
C THR A 414 -21.46 -10.77 -24.50
N ASN A 415 -20.58 -10.65 -25.50
CA ASN A 415 -19.15 -10.50 -25.30
C ASN A 415 -18.66 -9.04 -25.41
N PHE A 416 -17.41 -8.80 -25.02
CA PHE A 416 -16.80 -7.46 -24.99
C PHE A 416 -16.43 -6.91 -26.39
N GLY A 417 -16.62 -7.67 -27.47
CA GLY A 417 -16.19 -7.32 -28.82
C GLY A 417 -16.73 -5.98 -29.30
N ARG A 418 -18.01 -5.68 -29.08
CA ARG A 418 -18.61 -4.39 -29.44
C ARG A 418 -17.92 -3.20 -28.76
N SER A 419 -17.60 -3.33 -27.47
CA SER A 419 -16.90 -2.29 -26.71
C SER A 419 -15.48 -2.07 -27.25
N ILE A 420 -14.78 -3.15 -27.59
CA ILE A 420 -13.44 -3.09 -28.18
C ILE A 420 -13.49 -2.38 -29.54
N LEU A 421 -14.43 -2.76 -30.41
CA LEU A 421 -14.60 -2.16 -31.73
C LEU A 421 -14.93 -0.66 -31.64
N ALA A 422 -15.83 -0.27 -30.74
CA ALA A 422 -16.19 1.13 -30.54
C ALA A 422 -15.00 1.99 -30.09
N ARG A 423 -14.15 1.46 -29.19
CA ARG A 423 -12.96 2.18 -28.70
C ARG A 423 -11.85 2.29 -29.75
N LEU A 424 -11.69 1.28 -30.60
CA LEU A 424 -10.58 1.21 -31.57
C LEU A 424 -10.97 1.74 -32.95
N SER A 425 -12.24 2.02 -33.21
CA SER A 425 -12.73 2.59 -34.47
C SER A 425 -13.77 3.68 -34.20
N PRO A 426 -13.34 4.91 -33.85
CA PRO A 426 -14.25 6.02 -33.50
C PRO A 426 -15.24 6.44 -34.61
N ASN A 427 -15.16 5.87 -35.82
CA ASN A 427 -15.86 6.38 -37.01
C ASN A 427 -16.64 5.33 -37.84
N ILE A 428 -16.92 4.12 -37.33
CA ILE A 428 -17.66 3.12 -38.13
C ILE A 428 -19.19 3.24 -37.97
N GLU A 429 -19.72 3.76 -36.86
CA GLU A 429 -21.18 3.85 -36.66
C GLU A 429 -21.88 5.02 -37.39
N ARG A 430 -21.16 5.92 -38.06
CA ARG A 430 -21.77 7.00 -38.87
C ARG A 430 -21.98 6.65 -40.35
N ARG A 431 -21.61 5.46 -40.81
CA ARG A 431 -21.79 5.04 -42.22
C ARG A 431 -22.74 3.85 -42.41
N GLY A 432 -23.64 3.61 -41.46
CA GLY A 432 -24.52 2.44 -41.45
C GLY A 432 -26.02 2.70 -41.43
N ASN A 433 -26.52 3.91 -41.73
CA ASN A 433 -27.96 4.09 -41.92
C ASN A 433 -28.30 4.88 -43.20
N PRO A 434 -28.31 4.23 -44.37
CA PRO A 434 -29.15 4.65 -45.47
C PRO A 434 -30.55 4.06 -45.25
N GLN A 435 -31.50 4.94 -44.93
CA GLN A 435 -32.95 4.69 -44.88
C GLN A 435 -33.47 3.80 -43.73
N ARG A 436 -34.03 4.45 -42.70
CA ARG A 436 -35.44 4.33 -42.32
C ARG A 436 -35.84 5.43 -41.35
#